data_AF-A0A352XRQ7-F1
#
_entry.id   AF-A0A352XRQ7-F1
#
_cell.length_a   1.000
_cell.length_b   1.000
_cell.length_c   1.000
_cell.angle_alpha   90.00
_cell.angle_beta   90.00
_cell.angle_gamma   90.00
#
_symmetry.space_group_name_H-M   'P 1'
#
loop_
_entity.id
_entity.type
_entity.pdbx_description
1 polymer ?
#
loop_
_entity_poly.entity_id
_entity_poly.type
_entity_poly.pdbx_seq_one_letter_code
_entity_poly.pdbx_strand_id
1 'polypeptide(L)'
;MFNPNEHMRQIKSRDGSAQDYLDVKWRLVWFREKFPNGTIETQEIVVDLDREMTVEAYVWNTEKRRSEKVQKTAKGYARFRAIVTTGEGGSATATGSECAADFGDYIEKAETKAIGRSLALLGFGTQFAPELNEDHRIVDSPVK
;
A
#
# COMPACT_ATOMS: atom_id res chain seq x y z
N MET A 1 -18.71 16.99 -5.64
CA MET A 1 -17.91 16.64 -4.46
C MET A 1 -17.66 15.15 -4.53
N PHE A 2 -16.40 14.73 -4.62
CA PHE A 2 -15.99 13.33 -4.66
C PHE A 2 -16.59 12.55 -3.47
N ASN A 3 -17.18 11.39 -3.76
CA ASN A 3 -17.73 10.49 -2.74
C ASN A 3 -16.92 9.17 -2.69
N PRO A 4 -16.06 8.96 -1.69
CA PRO A 4 -15.24 7.76 -1.59
C PRO A 4 -16.04 6.45 -1.58
N ASN A 5 -17.25 6.46 -1.01
CA ASN A 5 -18.07 5.25 -0.84
C ASN A 5 -18.50 4.63 -2.19
N GLU A 6 -18.59 5.41 -3.26
CA GLU A 6 -18.94 4.94 -4.61
C GLU A 6 -17.80 4.19 -5.31
N HIS A 7 -16.61 4.23 -4.73
CA HIS A 7 -15.38 3.72 -5.33
C HIS A 7 -14.69 2.64 -4.48
N MET A 8 -15.34 2.22 -3.40
CA MET A 8 -14.86 1.22 -2.46
C MET A 8 -14.87 -0.18 -3.08
N ARG A 9 -13.87 -0.98 -2.71
CA ARG A 9 -13.86 -2.42 -2.98
C ARG A 9 -13.53 -3.22 -1.73
N GLN A 10 -14.06 -4.44 -1.69
CA GLN A 10 -13.69 -5.42 -0.67
C GLN A 10 -12.39 -6.13 -1.09
N ILE A 11 -11.38 -6.08 -0.22
CA ILE A 11 -10.18 -6.91 -0.34
C ILE A 11 -10.19 -7.97 0.75
N LYS A 12 -9.57 -9.12 0.49
CA LYS A 12 -9.36 -10.13 1.52
C LYS A 12 -8.07 -9.82 2.27
N SER A 13 -8.16 -9.69 3.58
CA SER A 13 -7.00 -9.64 4.48
C SER A 13 -6.36 -11.02 4.62
N ARG A 14 -5.20 -11.05 5.27
CA ARG A 14 -4.38 -12.26 5.48
C ARG A 14 -5.08 -13.33 6.33
N ASP A 15 -5.97 -12.91 7.21
CA ASP A 15 -6.82 -13.76 8.05
C ASP A 15 -8.11 -14.22 7.35
N GLY A 16 -8.32 -13.78 6.11
CA GLY A 16 -9.52 -14.07 5.33
C GLY A 16 -10.70 -13.13 5.59
N SER A 17 -10.56 -12.16 6.50
CA SER A 17 -11.57 -11.12 6.70
C SER A 17 -11.67 -10.21 5.47
N ALA A 18 -12.89 -9.75 5.17
CA ALA A 18 -13.11 -8.75 4.14
C ALA A 18 -12.85 -7.36 4.75
N GLN A 19 -12.05 -6.56 4.07
CA GLN A 19 -11.74 -5.20 4.47
C GLN A 19 -12.06 -4.24 3.32
N ASP A 20 -12.64 -3.12 3.70
CA ASP A 20 -12.91 -2.00 2.81
C ASP A 20 -11.60 -1.33 2.39
N TYR A 21 -11.42 -1.18 1.07
CA TYR A 21 -10.24 -0.55 0.49
C TYR A 21 -10.61 0.48 -0.57
N LEU A 22 -10.01 1.66 -0.46
CA LEU A 22 -10.05 2.69 -1.49
C LEU A 22 -8.75 2.69 -2.29
N ASP A 23 -8.83 2.30 -3.56
CA ASP A 23 -7.67 2.26 -4.45
C ASP A 23 -6.95 3.62 -4.56
N VAL A 24 -5.62 3.59 -4.71
CA VAL A 24 -4.79 4.78 -4.84
C VAL A 24 -5.26 5.71 -5.96
N LYS A 25 -5.74 5.16 -7.09
CA LYS A 25 -6.31 5.94 -8.20
C LYS A 25 -7.47 6.85 -7.75
N TRP A 26 -8.32 6.37 -6.83
CA TRP A 26 -9.46 7.12 -6.34
C TRP A 26 -9.05 8.12 -5.26
N ARG A 27 -8.05 7.79 -4.44
CA ARG A 27 -7.39 8.75 -3.54
C ARG A 27 -6.78 9.92 -4.33
N LEU A 28 -6.19 9.65 -5.50
CA LEU A 28 -5.65 10.68 -6.40
C LEU A 28 -6.74 11.58 -6.97
N VAL A 29 -7.86 11.01 -7.46
CA VAL A 29 -9.01 11.81 -7.94
C VAL A 29 -9.53 12.71 -6.84
N TRP A 30 -9.73 12.17 -5.63
CA TRP A 30 -10.17 12.95 -4.48
C TRP A 30 -9.19 14.07 -4.12
N PHE A 31 -7.88 13.75 -4.07
CA PHE A 31 -6.83 14.72 -3.80
C PHE A 31 -6.82 15.85 -4.82
N ARG A 32 -6.94 15.53 -6.12
CA ARG A 32 -6.93 16.53 -7.20
C ARG A 32 -8.18 17.40 -7.21
N GLU A 33 -9.34 16.85 -6.84
CA GLU A 33 -10.56 17.65 -6.70
C GLU A 33 -10.42 18.67 -5.55
N LYS A 34 -9.82 18.27 -4.42
CA LYS A 34 -9.69 19.12 -3.23
C LYS A 34 -8.50 20.09 -3.30
N PHE A 35 -7.37 19.64 -3.82
CA PHE A 35 -6.10 20.37 -3.87
C PHE A 35 -5.54 20.34 -5.30
N PRO A 36 -6.13 21.09 -6.25
CA PRO A 36 -5.71 21.05 -7.66
C PRO A 36 -4.24 21.44 -7.85
N ASN A 37 -3.73 22.34 -7.01
CA ASN A 37 -2.35 22.81 -7.03
C ASN A 37 -1.40 22.00 -6.13
N GLY A 38 -1.90 20.95 -5.46
CA GLY A 38 -1.07 20.10 -4.61
C GLY A 38 -0.02 19.33 -5.41
N THR A 39 1.14 19.07 -4.82
CA THR A 39 2.23 18.35 -5.47
C THR A 39 2.31 16.91 -4.98
N ILE A 40 2.80 16.02 -5.85
CA ILE A 40 3.16 14.65 -5.52
C ILE A 40 4.53 14.44 -6.14
N GLU A 41 5.53 14.23 -5.30
CA GLU A 41 6.91 13.95 -5.71
C GLU A 41 7.27 12.54 -5.24
N THR A 42 7.97 11.80 -6.09
CA THR A 42 8.47 10.47 -5.78
C THR A 42 9.98 10.41 -5.91
N GLN A 43 10.58 9.57 -5.09
CA GLN A 43 12.00 9.31 -5.09
C GLN A 43 12.24 7.81 -5.01
N GLU A 44 12.99 7.29 -5.97
CA GLU A 44 13.58 5.95 -5.86
C GLU A 44 14.60 5.97 -4.73
N ILE A 45 14.38 5.14 -3.70
CA ILE A 45 15.30 5.04 -2.54
C ILE A 45 16.23 3.85 -2.74
N VAL A 46 15.68 2.72 -3.20
CA VAL A 46 16.43 1.51 -3.53
C VAL A 46 15.72 0.79 -4.66
N VAL A 47 16.47 0.41 -5.70
CA VAL A 47 16.12 -0.68 -6.61
C VAL A 47 17.31 -1.65 -6.62
N ASP A 48 17.07 -2.85 -6.12
CA ASP A 48 18.06 -3.91 -6.04
C ASP A 48 17.52 -5.13 -6.78
N LEU A 49 18.02 -5.32 -8.01
CA LEU A 49 17.58 -6.39 -8.91
C LEU A 49 18.12 -7.76 -8.50
N ASP A 50 19.17 -7.81 -7.67
CA ASP A 50 19.88 -9.04 -7.31
C ASP A 50 19.52 -9.56 -5.93
N ARG A 51 18.92 -8.71 -5.07
CA ARG A 51 18.47 -9.09 -3.74
C ARG A 51 17.45 -10.21 -3.79
N GLU A 52 17.83 -11.35 -3.22
CA GLU A 52 16.94 -12.49 -3.04
C GLU A 52 15.92 -12.20 -1.92
N MET A 53 14.65 -12.36 -2.26
CA MET A 53 13.51 -12.14 -1.35
C MET A 53 12.66 -13.40 -1.32
N THR A 54 12.33 -13.86 -0.12
CA THR A 54 11.40 -14.98 0.09
C THR A 54 10.15 -14.49 0.77
N VAL A 55 9.00 -14.76 0.15
CA VAL A 55 7.68 -14.40 0.68
C VAL A 55 6.81 -15.63 0.86
N GLU A 56 5.97 -15.58 1.89
CA GLU A 56 4.95 -16.60 2.13
C GLU A 56 3.67 -16.23 1.37
N ALA A 57 3.25 -17.10 0.45
CA ALA A 57 2.05 -16.94 -0.34
C ALA A 57 1.09 -18.12 -0.11
N TYR A 58 -0.21 -17.88 -0.28
CA TYR A 58 -1.21 -18.95 -0.33
C TYR A 58 -1.55 -19.24 -1.78
N VAL A 59 -1.32 -20.48 -2.21
CA VAL A 59 -1.66 -20.96 -3.56
C VAL A 59 -2.79 -21.96 -3.45
N TRP A 60 -3.80 -21.82 -4.30
CA TRP A 60 -4.92 -22.77 -4.35
C TRP A 60 -4.43 -24.11 -4.90
N ASN A 61 -4.51 -25.16 -4.08
CA ASN A 61 -4.25 -26.52 -4.50
C ASN A 61 -5.57 -27.14 -5.01
N THR A 62 -5.66 -27.37 -6.32
CA THR A 62 -6.87 -27.90 -6.96
C THR A 62 -7.22 -29.31 -6.50
N GLU A 63 -6.22 -30.17 -6.28
CA GLU A 63 -6.41 -31.57 -5.89
C GLU A 63 -6.96 -31.69 -4.46
N LYS A 64 -6.35 -30.95 -3.53
CA LYS A 64 -6.75 -30.95 -2.11
C LYS A 64 -7.89 -29.98 -1.81
N ARG A 65 -8.35 -29.22 -2.81
CA ARG A 65 -9.41 -28.20 -2.74
C ARG A 65 -9.24 -27.23 -1.56
N ARG A 66 -8.00 -26.81 -1.32
CA ARG A 66 -7.64 -25.88 -0.23
C ARG A 66 -6.46 -25.00 -0.62
N SER A 67 -6.38 -23.82 -0.02
CA SER A 67 -5.18 -22.99 -0.12
C SER A 67 -4.05 -23.59 0.72
N GLU A 68 -2.88 -23.75 0.13
CA GLU A 68 -1.67 -24.20 0.83
C GLU A 68 -0.66 -23.07 0.88
N LYS A 69 0.03 -22.98 2.02
CA LYS A 69 1.11 -22.01 2.23
C LYS A 69 2.35 -22.49 1.50
N VAL A 70 2.88 -21.64 0.62
CA VAL A 70 4.11 -21.90 -0.15
C VAL A 70 5.09 -20.76 0.06
N GLN A 71 6.38 -21.08 -0.06
CA GLN A 71 7.44 -20.07 -0.11
C GLN A 71 7.76 -19.78 -1.56
N LYS A 72 7.71 -18.49 -1.95
CA LYS A 72 8.15 -18.02 -3.25
C LYS A 72 9.45 -17.25 -3.05
N THR A 73 10.45 -17.57 -3.85
CA THR A 73 11.73 -16.86 -3.85
C THR A 73 11.96 -16.26 -5.24
N ALA A 74 12.32 -14.98 -5.28
CA ALA A 74 12.73 -14.30 -6.49
C ALA A 74 13.73 -13.20 -6.15
N LYS A 75 14.49 -12.76 -7.16
CA LYS A 75 15.40 -11.62 -7.04
C LYS A 75 14.71 -10.34 -7.47
N GLY A 76 14.86 -9.28 -6.68
CA GLY A 76 14.27 -7.99 -6.96
C GLY A 76 13.57 -7.39 -5.74
N TYR A 77 14.00 -6.20 -5.35
CA TYR A 77 13.43 -5.41 -4.27
C TYR A 77 13.43 -3.93 -4.64
N ALA A 78 12.32 -3.25 -4.41
CA ALA A 78 12.18 -1.83 -4.65
C ALA A 78 11.63 -1.12 -3.42
N ARG A 79 12.14 0.09 -3.16
CA ARG A 79 11.59 1.01 -2.17
C ARG A 79 11.58 2.43 -2.73
N PHE A 80 10.42 3.06 -2.64
CA PHE A 80 10.19 4.44 -3.03
C PHE A 80 9.75 5.26 -1.83
N ARG A 81 10.01 6.56 -1.90
CA ARG A 81 9.42 7.59 -1.04
C ARG A 81 8.49 8.44 -1.88
N ALA A 82 7.34 8.80 -1.33
CA ALA A 82 6.47 9.82 -1.88
C ALA A 82 6.32 10.96 -0.88
N ILE A 83 6.33 12.20 -1.39
CA ILE A 83 6.07 13.42 -0.66
C ILE A 83 4.85 14.06 -1.33
N VAL A 84 3.79 14.29 -0.56
CA VAL A 84 2.58 14.96 -1.04
C VAL A 84 2.43 16.26 -0.29
N THR A 85 2.14 17.35 -1.00
CA THR A 85 1.82 18.65 -0.41
C THR A 85 0.48 19.15 -0.94
N THR A 86 -0.34 19.77 -0.09
CA THR A 86 -1.65 20.31 -0.51
C THR A 86 -1.54 21.70 -1.15
N GLY A 87 -0.40 22.37 -1.00
CA GLY A 87 -0.23 23.79 -1.35
C GLY A 87 -0.81 24.76 -0.31
N GLU A 88 -1.48 24.24 0.73
CA GLU A 88 -2.16 25.02 1.79
C GLU A 88 -1.61 24.68 3.19
N GLY A 89 -0.35 24.23 3.26
CA GLY A 89 0.34 23.89 4.51
C GLY A 89 0.24 22.41 4.92
N GLY A 90 -0.66 21.62 4.32
CA GLY A 90 -0.71 20.18 4.52
C GLY A 90 0.41 19.47 3.75
N SER A 91 1.16 18.58 4.41
CA SER A 91 2.11 17.70 3.74
C SER A 91 2.23 16.37 4.46
N ALA A 92 2.49 15.31 3.70
CA ALA A 92 2.87 14.01 4.23
C ALA A 92 4.00 13.41 3.42
N THR A 93 4.74 12.50 4.05
CA THR A 93 5.77 11.68 3.42
C THR A 93 5.58 10.25 3.84
N ALA A 94 5.67 9.32 2.90
CA ALA A 94 5.63 7.89 3.19
C ALA A 94 6.56 7.11 2.27
N THR A 95 6.95 5.91 2.71
CA THR A 95 7.68 4.95 1.88
C THR A 95 6.82 3.75 1.55
N GLY A 96 6.98 3.23 0.33
CA GLY A 96 6.41 1.97 -0.13
C GLY A 96 7.52 1.05 -0.61
N SER A 97 7.42 -0.24 -0.30
CA SER A 97 8.33 -1.26 -0.83
C SER A 97 7.58 -2.48 -1.30
N GLU A 98 8.15 -3.15 -2.29
CA GLU A 98 7.67 -4.42 -2.88
C GLU A 98 8.87 -5.25 -3.35
N CYS A 99 8.62 -6.53 -3.63
CA CYS A 99 9.62 -7.43 -4.18
C CYS A 99 9.09 -8.27 -5.33
N ALA A 100 10.01 -8.77 -6.16
CA ALA A 100 9.69 -9.61 -7.31
C ALA A 100 9.00 -10.93 -6.94
N ALA A 101 9.16 -11.37 -5.70
CA ALA A 101 8.54 -12.60 -5.20
C ALA A 101 7.02 -12.44 -4.96
N ASP A 102 6.57 -11.19 -4.73
CA ASP A 102 5.15 -10.84 -4.63
C ASP A 102 4.56 -10.50 -6.00
N PHE A 103 5.25 -9.67 -6.80
CA PHE A 103 4.72 -9.10 -8.05
C PHE A 103 5.80 -8.95 -9.14
N GLY A 104 5.44 -9.15 -10.41
CA GLY A 104 6.37 -8.91 -11.53
C GLY A 104 6.67 -7.42 -11.76
N ASP A 105 5.69 -6.56 -11.54
CA ASP A 105 5.73 -5.09 -11.63
C ASP A 105 6.02 -4.44 -10.26
N TYR A 106 6.92 -5.04 -9.46
CA TYR A 106 7.17 -4.63 -8.08
C TYR A 106 7.74 -3.20 -7.96
N ILE A 107 8.46 -2.71 -8.96
CA ILE A 107 9.04 -1.36 -8.95
C ILE A 107 7.90 -0.32 -8.96
N GLU A 108 7.00 -0.38 -9.94
CA GLU A 108 5.86 0.53 -10.08
C GLU A 108 4.86 0.38 -8.92
N LYS A 109 4.69 -0.84 -8.40
CA LYS A 109 3.85 -1.07 -7.23
C LYS A 109 4.43 -0.46 -5.96
N ALA A 110 5.75 -0.49 -5.77
CA ALA A 110 6.40 0.13 -4.61
C ALA A 110 6.20 1.66 -4.62
N GLU A 111 6.32 2.30 -5.78
CA GLU A 111 6.03 3.72 -5.96
C GLU A 111 4.54 4.04 -5.70
N THR A 112 3.63 3.26 -6.28
CA THR A 112 2.18 3.40 -6.08
C THR A 112 1.81 3.25 -4.60
N LYS A 113 2.44 2.30 -3.89
CA LYS A 113 2.26 2.09 -2.45
C LYS A 113 2.75 3.30 -1.65
N ALA A 114 3.88 3.89 -2.01
CA ALA A 114 4.40 5.09 -1.35
C ALA A 114 3.41 6.26 -1.49
N ILE A 115 2.90 6.50 -2.70
CA ILE A 115 1.89 7.53 -2.99
C ILE A 115 0.62 7.28 -2.17
N GLY A 116 0.10 6.04 -2.21
CA GLY A 116 -1.12 5.66 -1.48
C GLY A 116 -1.02 5.90 0.01
N ARG A 117 0.12 5.53 0.63
CA ARG A 117 0.39 5.78 2.05
C ARG A 117 0.47 7.26 2.36
N SER A 118 1.15 8.06 1.54
CA SER A 118 1.25 9.50 1.76
C SER A 118 -0.11 10.20 1.66
N LEU A 119 -0.96 9.77 0.73
CA LEU A 119 -2.34 10.27 0.61
C LEU A 119 -3.20 9.88 1.81
N ALA A 120 -3.08 8.64 2.31
CA ALA A 120 -3.78 8.23 3.53
C ALA A 120 -3.35 9.04 4.76
N LEU A 121 -2.07 9.41 4.87
CA LEU A 121 -1.60 10.27 5.95
C LEU A 121 -2.20 11.69 5.89
N LEU A 122 -2.62 12.15 4.69
CA LEU A 122 -3.31 13.42 4.49
C LEU A 122 -4.84 13.33 4.63
N GLY A 123 -5.39 12.19 5.04
CA GLY A 123 -6.84 12.01 5.20
C GLY A 123 -7.56 11.40 4.00
N PHE A 124 -6.87 11.13 2.88
CA PHE A 124 -7.50 10.61 1.67
C PHE A 124 -7.64 9.09 1.74
N GLY A 125 -8.80 8.64 2.21
CA GLY A 125 -9.12 7.21 2.32
C GLY A 125 -8.52 6.52 3.53
N THR A 126 -8.11 7.28 4.56
CA THR A 126 -7.45 6.79 5.78
C THR A 126 -8.28 5.74 6.52
N GLN A 127 -9.60 5.94 6.61
CA GLN A 127 -10.53 4.97 7.22
C GLN A 127 -10.61 3.63 6.45
N PHE A 128 -10.02 3.58 5.26
CA PHE A 128 -9.98 2.44 4.34
C PHE A 128 -8.54 2.10 3.93
N ALA A 129 -7.59 2.42 4.81
CA ALA A 129 -6.16 2.22 4.61
C ALA A 129 -5.70 1.03 5.46
N PRO A 130 -5.85 -0.23 4.99
CA PRO A 130 -5.37 -1.41 5.69
C PRO A 130 -3.87 -1.35 5.98
N GLU A 131 -3.11 -0.59 5.20
CA GLU A 131 -1.69 -0.35 5.40
C GLU A 131 -1.33 0.51 6.62
N LEU A 132 -2.34 1.11 7.27
CA LEU A 132 -2.25 1.81 8.56
C LEU A 132 -2.94 1.03 9.70
N ASN A 133 -3.62 -0.07 9.39
CA ASN A 133 -4.24 -0.92 10.39
C ASN A 133 -3.20 -1.86 11.00
N GLU A 134 -2.99 -1.77 12.31
CA GLU A 134 -2.03 -2.59 13.04
C GLU A 134 -2.61 -3.95 13.51
N ASP A 135 -3.91 -4.18 13.28
CA ASP A 135 -4.68 -5.33 13.79
C ASP A 135 -4.37 -5.59 15.27
N HIS A 136 -3.73 -6.73 15.61
CA HIS A 136 -3.39 -7.14 16.97
C HIS A 136 -1.96 -6.77 17.39
N ARG A 137 -1.20 -6.05 16.56
CA ARG A 137 0.16 -5.63 16.88
C ARG A 137 0.07 -4.34 17.69
N ILE A 138 -0.15 -4.47 19.00
CA ILE A 138 -0.11 -3.32 19.92
C ILE A 138 1.34 -2.85 20.00
N VAL A 139 1.67 -1.77 19.29
CA VAL A 139 3.02 -1.16 19.33
C VAL A 139 3.10 -0.09 20.42
N ASP A 140 1.97 0.53 20.78
CA ASP A 140 1.89 1.55 21.82
C ASP A 140 1.29 0.99 23.12
N SER A 141 2.15 0.56 24.02
CA SER A 141 1.85 0.59 25.45
C SER A 141 3.07 1.15 26.17
N PRO A 142 2.98 2.36 26.77
CA PRO A 142 4.05 2.81 27.64
C PRO A 142 4.17 1.79 28.78
N VAL A 143 5.31 1.12 28.83
CA VAL A 143 5.67 0.29 29.99
C VAL A 143 5.80 1.26 31.16
N LYS A 144 4.92 1.14 32.15
CA LYS A 144 5.07 1.82 33.43
C LYS A 144 6.25 1.26 34.21
#